data_AF-A0A392UFN8-F1
#
_entry.id   AF-A0A392UFN8-F1
#
_cell.length_a   1.000
_cell.length_b   1.000
_cell.length_c   1.000
_cell.angle_alpha   90.00
_cell.angle_beta   90.00
_cell.angle_gamma   90.00
#
_symmetry.space_group_name_H-M   'P 1'
#
loop_
_entity.id
_entity.type
_entity.pdbx_description
1 polymer ?
#
loop_
_entity_poly.entity_id
_entity_poly.type
_entity_poly.pdbx_seq_one_letter_code
_entity_poly.pdbx_strand_id
1 'polypeptide(L)' 'MRVRVRVLQLADLPPRKPDKVRMGPDKEARCHYHRANGHDTEDCYRLRDIIEELVKAGHLDKYLERRS' A
#
# COMPACT_ATOMS: atom_id res chain seq x y z
N MET A 1 1.55 -28.67 -20.24
CA MET A 1 0.57 -27.59 -19.99
C MET A 1 1.34 -26.29 -19.77
N ARG A 2 1.14 -25.25 -20.59
CA ARG A 2 1.81 -23.94 -20.41
C ARG A 2 0.96 -23.10 -19.48
N VAL A 3 1.39 -22.92 -18.23
CA VAL A 3 0.77 -21.97 -17.31
C VAL A 3 1.11 -20.57 -17.81
N ARG A 4 0.10 -19.84 -18.31
CA ARG A 4 0.25 -18.44 -18.70
C ARG A 4 0.29 -17.60 -17.42
N VAL A 5 1.49 -17.32 -16.92
CA VAL A 5 1.68 -16.35 -15.84
C VAL A 5 1.39 -14.96 -16.43
N ARG A 6 0.27 -14.33 -16.03
CA ARG A 6 -0.02 -12.96 -16.41
C ARG A 6 0.92 -12.03 -15.65
N VAL A 7 1.94 -11.55 -16.35
CA VAL A 7 2.76 -10.42 -15.90
C VAL A 7 1.87 -9.18 -15.95
N LEU A 8 1.17 -8.85 -14.85
CA LEU A 8 0.57 -7.52 -14.67
C LEU A 8 1.73 -6.54 -14.66
N GLN A 9 1.76 -5.65 -15.64
CA GLN A 9 2.76 -4.60 -15.73
C GLN A 9 2.55 -3.67 -14.53
N LEU A 10 3.62 -3.11 -13.95
CA LEU A 10 3.54 -2.10 -12.88
C LEU A 10 2.59 -0.91 -13.21
N ALA A 11 2.20 -0.76 -14.47
CA ALA A 11 1.23 0.21 -14.98
C ALA A 11 -0.21 -0.01 -14.48
N ASP A 12 -0.58 -1.21 -14.02
CA ASP A 12 -1.92 -1.47 -13.46
C ASP A 12 -2.03 -1.11 -11.97
N LEU A 13 -0.96 -0.65 -11.34
CA LEU A 13 -1.03 -0.16 -9.96
C LEU A 13 -1.70 1.21 -9.95
N PRO A 14 -2.61 1.48 -9.00
CA PRO A 14 -3.25 2.77 -8.89
C PRO A 14 -2.17 3.87 -8.80
N PRO A 15 -2.32 4.97 -9.54
CA PRO A 15 -1.31 6.03 -9.57
C PRO A 15 -1.05 6.52 -8.15
N ARG A 16 0.24 6.71 -7.80
CA ARG A 16 0.66 7.35 -6.55
C ARG A 16 0.12 8.78 -6.54
N LYS A 17 -1.08 8.98 -5.98
CA LYS A 17 -1.61 10.31 -5.71
C LYS A 17 -0.68 10.99 -4.70
N PRO A 18 -0.35 12.28 -4.87
CA PRO A 18 0.43 13.02 -3.89
C PRO A 18 -0.32 12.95 -2.56
N ASP A 19 0.38 12.45 -1.56
CA ASP A 19 -0.24 12.13 -0.28
C ASP A 19 -0.57 13.42 0.45
N LYS A 20 -1.86 13.75 0.57
CA LYS A 20 -2.30 14.77 1.51
C LYS A 20 -2.29 14.13 2.90
N VAL A 21 -1.09 13.95 3.45
CA VAL A 21 -0.92 13.33 4.76
C VAL A 21 -1.60 14.23 5.78
N ARG A 22 -2.68 13.75 6.41
CA ARG A 22 -3.20 14.36 7.62
C ARG A 22 -2.34 13.82 8.76
N MET A 23 -1.28 14.55 9.12
CA MET A 23 -0.50 14.21 10.30
C MET A 23 -1.41 14.37 11.53
N GLY A 24 -1.49 13.33 12.35
CA GLY A 24 -2.20 13.38 13.61
C GLY A 24 -1.43 14.20 14.65
N PRO A 25 -2.04 14.44 15.83
CA PRO A 25 -1.44 15.22 16.90
C PRO A 25 -0.28 14.50 17.59
N ASP A 26 -0.18 13.17 17.43
CA ASP A 26 0.78 12.30 18.11
C ASP A 26 2.18 12.42 17.48
N LYS A 27 3.02 13.28 18.07
CA LYS A 27 4.39 13.53 17.58
C LYS A 27 5.36 12.38 17.86
N GLU A 28 5.01 11.49 18.77
CA GLU A 28 5.78 10.30 19.14
C GLU A 28 5.46 9.10 18.23
N ALA A 29 4.23 9.06 17.67
CA ALA A 29 3.80 8.04 16.73
C ALA A 29 4.50 8.23 15.37
N ARG A 30 4.99 7.12 14.79
CA ARG A 30 5.79 7.14 13.55
C ARG A 30 5.20 6.23 12.48
N CYS A 31 4.81 6.83 11.36
CA CYS A 31 4.33 6.10 10.21
C CYS A 31 5.51 5.68 9.34
N HIS A 32 5.79 4.38 9.24
CA HIS A 32 6.85 3.85 8.38
C HIS A 32 6.53 4.00 6.90
N TYR A 33 5.24 4.01 6.53
CA TYR A 33 4.80 4.23 5.17
C TYR A 33 5.12 5.66 4.68
N HIS A 34 4.83 6.67 5.50
CA HIS A 34 5.15 8.07 5.19
C HIS A 34 6.56 8.50 5.63
N ARG A 35 7.23 7.68 6.46
CA ARG A 35 8.51 7.97 7.11
C ARG A 35 8.48 9.29 7.89
N ALA A 36 7.36 9.59 8.53
CA ALA A 36 7.10 10.84 9.21
C ALA A 36 6.28 10.61 10.49
N ASN A 37 6.33 11.60 11.39
CA ASN A 37 5.65 11.55 12.68
C ASN A 37 4.23 12.14 12.58
N GLY A 38 3.31 11.64 13.40
CA GLY A 38 1.94 12.13 13.50
C GLY A 38 0.92 11.02 13.70
N HIS A 39 1.19 9.81 13.23
CA HIS A 39 0.36 8.61 13.44
C HIS A 39 1.21 7.35 13.22
N ASP A 40 0.75 6.21 13.73
CA ASP A 40 1.39 4.92 13.50
C ASP A 40 0.98 4.31 12.16
N THR A 41 1.79 3.37 11.69
CA THR A 41 1.54 2.72 10.38
C THR A 41 0.20 2.00 10.33
N GLU A 42 -0.30 1.53 11.48
CA GLU A 42 -1.60 0.87 11.63
C GLU A 42 -2.78 1.85 11.45
N ASP A 43 -2.62 3.09 11.92
CA ASP A 43 -3.61 4.18 11.77
C ASP A 43 -3.47 4.95 10.44
N CYS A 44 -2.56 4.50 9.56
CA CYS A 44 -2.35 5.14 8.27
C CYS A 44 -3.52 4.86 7.32
N TYR A 45 -4.47 5.79 7.27
CA TYR A 45 -5.64 5.73 6.39
C TYR A 45 -5.26 5.54 4.91
N ARG A 46 -4.17 6.16 4.44
CA ARG A 46 -3.73 5.96 3.06
C ARG A 46 -3.26 4.54 2.81
N LEU A 47 -2.46 3.98 3.73
CA LEU A 47 -1.97 2.62 3.60
C LEU A 47 -3.14 1.64 3.54
N ARG A 48 -4.14 1.82 4.40
CA ARG A 48 -5.37 1.02 4.37
C ARG A 48 -6.11 1.14 3.04
N ASP A 49 -6.34 2.35 2.54
CA ASP A 49 -7.01 2.61 1.26
C ASP A 49 -6.29 1.92 0.09
N ILE A 50 -4.94 1.96 0.07
CA ILE A 50 -4.14 1.27 -0.94
C ILE A 50 -4.27 -0.25 -0.82
N ILE A 51 -4.26 -0.80 0.39
CA ILE A 51 -4.47 -2.25 0.61
C ILE A 51 -5.87 -2.64 0.13
N GLU A 52 -6.90 -1.87 0.45
CA GLU A 52 -8.28 -2.12 0.01
C GLU A 52 -8.40 -2.08 -1.52
N GLU A 53 -7.77 -1.12 -2.19
CA GLU A 53 -7.76 -1.05 -3.65
C GLU A 53 -6.99 -2.22 -4.27
N LEU A 54 -5.88 -2.65 -3.68
CA LEU A 54 -5.13 -3.83 -4.13
C LEU A 54 -5.93 -5.13 -3.95
N VAL A 55 -6.70 -5.24 -2.86
CA VAL A 55 -7.63 -6.35 -2.63
C VAL A 55 -8.72 -6.35 -3.69
N LYS A 56 -9.39 -5.21 -3.92
CA LYS A 56 -10.45 -5.08 -4.93
C LYS A 56 -9.95 -5.37 -6.34
N ALA A 57 -8.73 -4.94 -6.67
CA ALA A 57 -8.11 -5.22 -7.96
C ALA A 57 -7.67 -6.69 -8.11
N GLY A 58 -7.69 -7.50 -7.05
CA GLY A 58 -7.18 -8.88 -7.07
C GLY A 58 -5.66 -8.97 -7.21
N HIS A 59 -4.93 -7.89 -6.85
CA HIS A 59 -3.48 -7.77 -7.03
C HIS A 59 -2.70 -8.00 -5.73
N LEU A 60 -3.38 -8.29 -4.62
CA LEU A 60 -2.74 -8.50 -3.31
C LEU A 60 -1.81 -9.73 -3.31
N ASP A 61 -2.14 -10.75 -4.08
CA ASP A 61 -1.42 -12.04 -4.15
C ASP A 61 0.08 -11.84 -4.48
N LYS A 62 0.39 -10.88 -5.36
CA LYS A 62 1.75 -10.53 -5.78
C LYS A 62 2.63 -9.93 -4.69
N TYR A 63 2.02 -9.34 -3.66
CA TYR A 63 2.75 -8.78 -2.54
C TYR A 63 3.05 -9.83 -1.46
N LEU A 64 2.23 -10.88 -1.37
CA LEU A 64 2.44 -12.00 -0.44
C LEU A 64 3.43 -13.03 -1.00
N GLU A 65 3.52 -13.17 -2.33
CA GLU A 65 4.42 -14.10 -3.01
C GLU A 65 5.92 -13.72 -2.89
N ARG A 66 6.24 -12.49 -2.48
CA ARG A 66 7.63 -12.04 -2.24
C ARG A 66 8.21 -12.43 -0.88
N ARG A 67 7.50 -13.26 -0.11
CA ARG A 67 7.97 -13.79 1.18
C ARG A 67 8.24 -15.29 1.05
N SER A 68 9.21 -15.64 0.21
CA SER A 68 9.87 -16.96 0.20
C SER A 68 11.38 -16.76 0.15
#